data_AF-A0A945GL32-F1
#
_entry.id   AF-A0A945GL32-F1
#
_cell.length_a   1.000
_cell.length_b   1.000
_cell.length_c   1.000
_cell.angle_alpha   90.00
_cell.angle_beta   90.00
_cell.angle_gamma   90.00
#
_symmetry.space_group_name_H-M   'P 1'
#
loop_
_entity.id
_entity.type
_entity.pdbx_description
1 polymer ?
#
loop_
_entity_poly.entity_id
_entity_poly.type
_entity_poly.pdbx_seq_one_letter_code
_entity_poly.pdbx_strand_id
1 'polypeptide(L)'
;APAGGVGVNEILGTEGQIRFSGQEVSVWRRKTGEWAQPELGSEGPDELGFPTVVQRFVEAVENGGDVPVSGAAARHALAIILAAYESGKTGEPVEIL
;
A
#
# COMPACT_ATOMS: atom_id res chain seq x y z
N ALA A 1 5.65 16.54 -7.47
CA ALA A 1 5.04 16.52 -6.13
C ALA A 1 4.96 15.06 -5.68
N PRO A 2 5.34 14.70 -4.44
CA PRO A 2 5.11 13.35 -3.95
C PRO A 2 3.60 13.12 -3.94
N ALA A 3 3.15 12.05 -4.60
CA ALA A 3 1.73 11.77 -4.82
C ALA A 3 1.01 11.26 -3.54
N GLY A 4 1.26 11.88 -2.39
CA GLY A 4 0.59 11.60 -1.11
C GLY A 4 0.80 10.21 -0.51
N GLY A 5 1.50 9.30 -1.19
CA GLY A 5 1.76 7.94 -0.70
C GLY A 5 2.83 7.91 0.37
N VAL A 6 2.51 7.33 1.52
CA VAL A 6 3.52 6.90 2.51
C VAL A 6 3.82 5.43 2.22
N GLY A 7 5.10 5.11 2.03
CA GLY A 7 5.54 3.74 1.81
C GLY A 7 5.38 2.87 3.05
N VAL A 8 5.15 1.57 2.84
CA VAL A 8 5.23 0.58 3.92
C VAL A 8 6.69 0.13 4.02
N ASN A 9 7.28 0.22 5.20
CA ASN A 9 8.66 -0.24 5.42
C ASN A 9 8.71 -1.74 5.77
N GLU A 10 7.64 -2.26 6.36
CA GLU A 10 7.64 -3.61 6.91
C GLU A 10 6.22 -4.19 7.00
N ILE A 11 6.08 -5.47 6.65
CA ILE A 11 4.86 -6.26 6.82
C ILE A 11 5.20 -7.46 7.70
N LEU A 12 4.50 -7.58 8.83
CA LEU A 12 4.62 -8.69 9.77
C LEU A 12 3.49 -9.68 9.53
N GLY A 13 3.83 -10.91 9.14
CA GLY A 13 2.89 -12.00 8.94
C GLY A 13 3.12 -13.16 9.92
N THR A 14 2.21 -14.14 9.90
CA THR A 14 2.30 -15.32 10.78
C THR A 14 3.41 -16.30 10.39
N GLU A 15 3.79 -16.29 9.11
CA GLU A 15 4.79 -17.21 8.52
C GLU A 15 6.13 -16.53 8.21
N GLY A 16 6.23 -15.22 8.43
CA GLY A 16 7.38 -14.47 7.99
C GLY A 16 7.16 -12.98 8.01
N GLN A 17 8.13 -12.28 7.45
CA GLN A 17 8.17 -10.84 7.41
C GLN A 17 8.76 -10.36 6.09
N ILE A 18 8.26 -9.23 5.59
CA ILE A 18 8.78 -8.56 4.41
C ILE A 18 9.23 -7.17 4.82
N ARG A 19 10.44 -6.78 4.43
CA ARG A 19 10.97 -5.43 4.59
C ARG A 19 11.21 -4.79 3.24
N PHE A 20 10.92 -3.49 3.17
CA PHE A 20 11.13 -2.64 2.01
C PHE A 20 12.11 -1.53 2.38
N SER A 21 13.18 -1.36 1.59
CA SER A 21 14.19 -0.31 1.79
C SER A 21 14.63 0.23 0.45
N GLY A 22 14.05 1.35 0.02
CA GLY A 22 14.28 1.88 -1.33
C GLY A 22 13.80 0.88 -2.39
N GLN A 23 14.73 0.36 -3.20
CA GLN A 23 14.46 -0.67 -4.22
C GLN A 23 14.74 -2.09 -3.72
N GLU A 24 15.20 -2.25 -2.48
CA GLU A 24 15.52 -3.55 -1.91
C GLU A 24 14.32 -4.15 -1.18
N VAL A 25 14.10 -5.44 -1.38
CA VAL A 25 13.13 -6.24 -0.63
C VAL A 25 13.89 -7.34 0.09
N SER A 26 13.55 -7.57 1.36
CA SER A 26 14.08 -8.69 2.15
C SER A 26 12.93 -9.48 2.74
N VAL A 27 13.02 -10.81 2.68
CA VAL A 27 11.99 -11.74 3.16
C VAL A 27 12.58 -12.63 4.23
N TRP A 28 12.03 -12.56 5.43
CA TRP A 28 12.30 -13.53 6.48
C TRP A 28 11.23 -14.61 6.49
N ARG A 29 11.64 -15.88 6.58
CA ARG A 29 10.70 -17.01 6.65
C ARG A 29 10.85 -17.73 7.99
N ARG A 30 9.72 -17.89 8.70
CA ARG A 30 9.69 -18.61 9.98
C ARG A 30 10.19 -20.04 9.87
N LYS A 31 9.85 -20.73 8.78
CA LYS A 31 10.22 -22.14 8.55
C LYS A 31 11.74 -22.36 8.48
N THR A 32 12.48 -21.41 7.93
CA THR A 32 13.95 -21.51 7.79
C THR A 32 14.68 -20.70 8.87
N GLY A 33 14.04 -19.69 9.44
CA GLY A 33 14.66 -18.76 10.38
C GLY A 33 15.58 -17.75 9.71
N GLU A 34 15.56 -17.64 8.38
CA GLU A 34 16.56 -16.93 7.59
C GLU A 34 15.95 -15.77 6.80
N TRP A 35 16.77 -14.72 6.61
CA TRP A 35 16.50 -13.65 5.66
C TRP A 35 17.02 -14.05 4.28
N ALA A 36 16.23 -13.78 3.26
CA ALA A 36 16.61 -13.90 1.86
C ALA A 36 16.28 -12.59 1.12
N GLN A 37 17.14 -12.25 0.16
CA GLN A 37 16.84 -11.20 -0.81
C GLN A 37 16.31 -11.89 -2.08
N PRO A 38 15.00 -11.80 -2.38
CA PRO A 38 14.49 -12.34 -3.62
C PRO A 38 15.09 -11.58 -4.81
N GLU A 39 15.34 -12.30 -5.91
CA GLU A 39 15.63 -11.65 -7.18
C GLU A 39 14.36 -10.94 -7.66
N LEU A 40 14.47 -9.62 -7.86
CA LEU A 40 13.40 -8.79 -8.41
C LEU A 40 13.65 -8.60 -9.90
N GLY A 41 12.58 -8.70 -10.69
CA GLY A 41 12.65 -8.36 -12.12
C GLY A 41 12.86 -6.86 -12.33
N SER A 42 13.48 -6.48 -13.45
CA SER A 42 13.46 -5.08 -13.88
C SER A 42 12.08 -4.74 -14.43
N GLU A 43 11.46 -3.71 -13.88
CA GLU A 43 10.14 -3.27 -14.33
C GLU A 43 10.27 -2.26 -15.47
N GLY A 44 9.40 -2.40 -16.48
CA GLY A 44 9.27 -1.44 -17.57
C GLY A 44 8.58 -0.13 -17.14
N PRO A 45 8.74 0.97 -17.90
CA PRO A 45 8.18 2.28 -17.56
C PRO A 45 6.65 2.31 -17.44
N ASP A 46 5.94 1.36 -18.08
CA ASP A 46 4.48 1.26 -18.08
C ASP A 46 3.93 0.12 -17.21
N GLU A 47 4.81 -0.61 -16.50
CA GLU A 47 4.42 -1.78 -15.72
C GLU A 47 3.92 -1.42 -14.31
N LEU A 48 4.30 -0.24 -13.79
CA LEU A 48 3.89 0.26 -12.49
C LEU A 48 3.49 1.74 -12.49
N GLY A 49 2.85 2.15 -11.39
CA GLY A 49 2.64 3.55 -11.05
C GLY A 49 1.40 4.16 -11.70
N PHE A 50 1.45 5.47 -11.92
CA PHE A 50 0.29 6.24 -12.36
C PHE A 50 -0.28 5.79 -13.71
N PRO A 51 0.52 5.48 -14.75
CA PRO A 51 -0.01 5.00 -16.04
C PRO A 51 -0.85 3.74 -15.89
N THR A 52 -0.37 2.74 -15.15
CA THR A 52 -1.10 1.48 -14.90
C THR A 52 -2.40 1.71 -14.14
N VAL A 53 -2.42 2.63 -13.16
CA VAL A 53 -3.65 2.99 -12.42
C VAL A 53 -4.67 3.65 -13.34
N VAL A 54 -4.24 4.58 -14.19
CA VAL A 54 -5.11 5.25 -15.16
C VAL A 54 -5.67 4.26 -16.16
N GLN A 55 -4.83 3.37 -16.71
CA GLN A 55 -5.25 2.34 -17.64
C GLN A 55 -6.35 1.45 -17.03
N ARG A 56 -6.14 0.93 -15.81
CA ARG A 56 -7.14 0.10 -15.12
C ARG A 56 -8.44 0.84 -14.84
N PHE A 57 -8.37 2.14 -14.56
CA PHE A 57 -9.57 2.97 -14.41
C PHE A 57 -10.35 3.07 -15.73
N VAL A 58 -9.67 3.33 -16.85
CA VAL A 58 -10.30 3.40 -18.18
C VAL A 58 -10.94 2.05 -18.53
N GLU A 59 -10.21 0.95 -18.35
CA GLU A 59 -10.72 -0.40 -18.62
C GLU A 59 -11.97 -0.73 -17.79
N ALA A 60 -12.02 -0.31 -16.51
CA ALA A 60 -13.20 -0.49 -15.67
C ALA A 60 -14.41 0.29 -16.20
N VAL A 61 -14.21 1.53 -16.68
CA VAL A 61 -15.27 2.34 -17.27
C VAL A 61 -15.78 1.72 -18.58
N GLU A 62 -14.88 1.28 -19.46
CA GLU A 62 -15.23 0.72 -20.76
C GLU A 62 -15.96 -0.62 -20.65
N ASN A 63 -15.57 -1.46 -19.69
CA ASN A 63 -16.09 -2.82 -19.54
C ASN A 63 -17.18 -2.94 -18.45
N GLY A 64 -17.54 -1.85 -17.77
CA GLY A 64 -18.50 -1.86 -16.67
C GLY A 64 -18.02 -2.63 -15.43
N GLY A 65 -16.72 -2.61 -15.17
CA GLY A 65 -16.07 -3.28 -14.03
C GLY A 65 -15.83 -2.35 -12.84
N ASP A 66 -15.27 -2.92 -11.76
CA ASP A 66 -14.90 -2.16 -10.57
C ASP A 66 -13.63 -1.33 -10.80
N VAL A 67 -13.67 -0.07 -10.39
CA VAL A 67 -12.48 0.80 -10.39
C VAL A 67 -11.48 0.37 -9.31
N PRO A 68 -10.16 0.56 -9.51
CA PRO A 68 -9.14 0.13 -8.55
C PRO A 68 -9.30 0.71 -7.13
N VAL A 69 -9.84 1.93 -7.01
CA VAL A 69 -10.14 2.58 -5.72
C VAL A 69 -11.52 3.22 -5.79
N SER A 70 -12.46 2.71 -5.01
CA SER A 70 -13.82 3.25 -4.94
C SER A 70 -13.88 4.51 -4.08
N GLY A 71 -14.95 5.31 -4.25
CA GLY A 71 -15.21 6.47 -3.39
C GLY A 71 -15.40 6.10 -1.91
N ALA A 72 -15.95 4.91 -1.62
CA ALA A 72 -16.08 4.40 -0.26
C ALA A 72 -14.70 4.08 0.35
N ALA A 73 -13.81 3.45 -0.42
CA ALA A 73 -12.43 3.19 0.02
C ALA A 73 -11.67 4.50 0.29
N ALA A 74 -11.82 5.50 -0.58
CA ALA A 74 -11.22 6.82 -0.39
C ALA A 74 -11.74 7.54 0.86
N ARG A 75 -13.06 7.47 1.13
CA ARG A 75 -13.64 8.05 2.36
C ARG A 75 -13.11 7.37 3.61
N HIS A 76 -12.99 6.05 3.60
CA HIS A 76 -12.44 5.32 4.74
C HIS A 76 -10.98 5.70 5.01
N ALA A 77 -10.15 5.82 3.96
CA ALA A 77 -8.77 6.30 4.10
C ALA A 77 -8.71 7.71 4.71
N LEU A 78 -9.61 8.62 4.30
CA LEU A 78 -9.71 9.94 4.91
C LEU A 78 -10.14 9.89 6.38
N ALA A 79 -11.08 9.01 6.73
CA ALA A 79 -11.52 8.82 8.12
C ALA A 79 -10.36 8.39 9.03
N ILE A 80 -9.49 7.49 8.56
CA ILE A 80 -8.27 7.08 9.27
C ILE A 80 -7.36 8.29 9.54
N ILE A 81 -7.11 9.12 8.52
CA ILE A 81 -6.26 10.31 8.65
C ILE A 81 -6.84 11.28 9.69
N LEU A 82 -8.14 11.57 9.60
CA LEU A 82 -8.82 12.47 10.54
C LEU A 82 -8.79 11.94 11.98
N ALA A 83 -9.01 10.64 12.18
CA ALA A 83 -8.92 10.01 13.50
C ALA A 83 -7.50 10.13 14.08
N ALA A 84 -6.45 9.97 13.26
CA ALA A 84 -5.07 10.16 13.70
C ALA A 84 -4.80 11.61 14.14
N TYR A 85 -5.29 12.61 13.39
CA TYR A 85 -5.17 14.01 13.78
C TYR A 85 -5.90 14.32 15.10
N GLU A 86 -7.12 13.82 15.26
CA GLU A 86 -7.89 14.04 16.47
C GLU A 86 -7.23 13.34 17.67
N SER A 87 -6.76 12.10 17.51
CA SER A 87 -6.02 11.38 18.56
C SER A 87 -4.75 12.12 18.96
N GLY A 88 -3.99 12.65 18.00
CA GLY A 88 -2.81 13.47 18.29
C GLY A 88 -3.12 14.79 19.02
N LYS A 89 -4.32 15.35 18.81
CA LYS A 89 -4.77 16.59 19.45
C LYS A 89 -5.27 16.36 20.87
N THR A 90 -5.98 15.26 21.11
CA THR A 90 -6.61 14.96 22.41
C THR A 90 -5.73 14.12 23.32
N GLY A 91 -4.80 13.35 22.76
CA GLY A 91 -4.01 12.35 23.48
C GLY A 91 -4.79 11.06 23.76
N GLU A 92 -6.01 10.92 23.24
CA GLU A 92 -6.89 9.78 23.49
C GLU A 92 -7.04 8.91 22.24
N PRO A 93 -7.34 7.60 22.38
CA PRO A 93 -7.73 6.76 21.26
C PRO A 93 -9.03 7.27 20.60
N VAL A 94 -9.08 7.25 19.27
CA VAL A 94 -10.25 7.64 18.48
C VAL A 94 -10.67 6.47 17.59
N GLU A 95 -11.95 6.10 17.64
CA GLU A 95 -12.53 5.10 16.74
C GLU A 95 -12.68 5.65 15.31
N ILE A 96 -12.35 4.82 14.32
CA ILE A 96 -12.52 5.16 12.91
C ILE A 96 -13.95 4.80 12.50
N LEU A 97 -14.69 5.80 12.04
CA LEU A 97 -16.08 5.67 11.59
C LEU A 97 -16.18 5.38 10.07
#